data_AF-A0A2V6D658-F1
#
_entry.id   AF-A0A2V6D658-F1
#
_cell.length_a   1.000
_cell.length_b   1.000
_cell.length_c   1.000
_cell.angle_alpha   90.00
_cell.angle_beta   90.00
_cell.angle_gamma   90.00
#
_symmetry.space_group_name_H-M   'P 1'
#
loop_
_entity.id
_entity.type
_entity.pdbx_description
1 polymer ?
#
loop_
_entity_poly.entity_id
_entity_poly.type
_entity_poly.pdbx_seq_one_letter_code
_entity_poly.pdbx_strand_id
1 'polypeptide(L)'
;MKSAYELAMERLQKNSPSVTLTAEQKSELGEIDSSFQAKIAERKIFLTDQIRKAAAAGKFDDVESLEKQLTADVLRFQEDCEQKKEKLRAGWRVRVSRKN
;
A
#
# COMPACT_ATOMS: atom_id res chain seq x y z
N MET A 1 -8.57 19.82 11.52
CA MET A 1 -8.06 19.92 10.14
C MET A 1 -8.58 18.72 9.37
N LYS A 2 -9.34 18.92 8.30
CA LYS A 2 -9.76 17.81 7.42
C LYS A 2 -8.55 17.33 6.63
N SER A 3 -8.42 16.02 6.43
CA SER A 3 -7.32 15.42 5.65
C SER A 3 -7.50 15.74 4.16
N ALA A 4 -6.39 15.85 3.42
CA ALA A 4 -6.41 16.11 1.97
C ALA A 4 -7.26 15.07 1.20
N TYR A 5 -7.36 13.85 1.71
CA TYR A 5 -8.22 12.79 1.16
C TYR A 5 -9.71 13.12 1.33
N GLU A 6 -10.13 13.63 2.49
CA GLU A 6 -11.52 14.00 2.75
C GLU A 6 -11.94 15.19 1.88
N LEU A 7 -11.04 16.15 1.69
CA LEU A 7 -11.28 17.33 0.84
C LEU A 7 -11.37 16.96 -0.65
N ALA A 8 -10.60 15.96 -1.08
CA ALA A 8 -10.67 15.41 -2.45
C ALA A 8 -11.98 14.64 -2.68
N MET A 9 -12.47 13.91 -1.67
CA MET A 9 -13.74 13.18 -1.73
C MET A 9 -14.95 14.13 -1.74
N GLU A 10 -14.91 15.24 -1.00
CA GLU A 10 -15.95 16.28 -0.99
C GLU A 10 -16.13 16.93 -2.39
N ARG A 11 -15.02 17.09 -3.15
CA ARG A 11 -15.05 17.61 -4.53
C ARG A 11 -15.55 16.57 -5.54
N LEU A 12 -15.20 15.29 -5.35
CA LEU A 12 -15.64 14.18 -6.20
C LEU A 12 -17.15 13.91 -6.06
N GLN A 13 -17.71 14.12 -4.86
CA GLN A 13 -19.13 13.93 -4.55
C GLN A 13 -20.10 14.86 -5.30
N LYS A 14 -19.65 16.03 -5.76
CA LYS A 14 -20.53 17.00 -6.44
C LYS A 14 -20.85 16.67 -7.90
N ASN A 15 -20.05 15.85 -8.57
CA ASN A 15 -20.10 15.72 -10.04
C ASN A 15 -20.47 14.32 -10.56
N SER A 16 -20.67 13.32 -9.70
CA SER A 16 -21.10 11.96 -10.08
C SER A 16 -21.70 11.26 -8.86
N PRO A 17 -22.64 10.30 -9.01
CA PRO A 17 -23.16 9.55 -7.87
C PRO A 17 -21.97 8.91 -7.15
N SER A 18 -21.62 9.45 -5.99
CA SER A 18 -20.45 9.01 -5.26
C SER A 18 -20.66 7.58 -4.83
N VAL A 19 -19.83 6.67 -5.35
CA VAL A 19 -19.70 5.33 -4.80
C VAL A 19 -19.16 5.51 -3.38
N THR A 20 -20.08 5.63 -2.43
CA THR A 20 -19.76 5.70 -1.01
C THR A 20 -19.43 4.28 -0.56
N LEU A 21 -18.17 4.05 -0.20
CA LEU A 21 -17.76 2.75 0.33
C LEU A 21 -18.47 2.52 1.66
N THR A 22 -19.02 1.31 1.84
CA THR A 22 -19.61 0.90 3.12
C THR A 22 -18.53 0.80 4.20
N ALA A 23 -18.93 0.73 5.48
CA ALA A 23 -17.98 0.58 6.58
C ALA A 23 -17.15 -0.70 6.42
N GLU A 24 -17.77 -1.78 5.96
CA GLU A 24 -17.12 -3.07 5.69
C GLU A 24 -16.09 -2.93 4.55
N GLN A 25 -16.45 -2.27 3.44
CA GLN A 25 -15.53 -2.05 2.32
C GLN A 25 -14.31 -1.19 2.71
N LYS A 26 -14.51 -0.20 3.59
CA LYS A 26 -13.41 0.59 4.14
C LYS A 26 -12.53 -0.25 5.07
N SER A 27 -13.12 -1.13 5.89
CA SER A 27 -12.37 -2.06 6.74
C SER A 27 -11.51 -3.01 5.91
N GLU A 28 -12.08 -3.63 4.87
CA GLU A 28 -11.34 -4.56 3.99
C GLU A 28 -10.14 -3.88 3.31
N LEU A 29 -10.28 -2.62 2.89
CA LEU A 29 -9.15 -1.83 2.35
C LEU A 29 -8.11 -1.50 3.43
N GLY A 30 -8.56 -1.12 4.62
CA GLY A 30 -7.68 -0.81 5.75
C GLY A 30 -6.87 -2.02 6.22
N GLU A 31 -7.46 -3.20 6.20
CA GLU A 31 -6.77 -4.46 6.50
C GLU A 31 -5.68 -4.76 5.47
N ILE A 32 -5.96 -4.56 4.17
CA ILE A 32 -4.94 -4.67 3.12
C ILE A 32 -3.81 -3.68 3.39
N ASP A 33 -4.11 -2.40 3.57
CA ASP A 33 -3.10 -1.36 3.82
C ASP A 33 -2.25 -1.68 5.06
N SER A 34 -2.88 -2.06 6.17
CA SER A 34 -2.18 -2.44 7.40
C SER A 34 -1.25 -3.64 7.20
N SER A 35 -1.72 -4.68 6.48
CA SER A 35 -0.92 -5.88 6.23
C SER A 35 0.32 -5.59 5.37
N PHE A 36 0.21 -4.71 4.37
CA PHE A 36 1.36 -4.33 3.54
C PHE A 36 2.30 -3.36 4.24
N GLN A 37 1.77 -2.46 5.06
CA GLN A 37 2.59 -1.60 5.92
C GLN A 37 3.45 -2.42 6.89
N ALA A 38 2.88 -3.46 7.51
CA ALA A 38 3.63 -4.37 8.37
C ALA A 38 4.77 -5.08 7.61
N LYS A 39 4.48 -5.60 6.40
CA LYS A 39 5.51 -6.24 5.55
C LYS A 39 6.63 -5.28 5.14
N ILE A 40 6.27 -4.04 4.77
CA ILE A 40 7.24 -3.00 4.43
C ILE A 40 8.10 -2.66 5.65
N ALA A 41 7.50 -2.54 6.84
CA ALA A 41 8.23 -2.25 8.06
C ALA A 41 9.22 -3.37 8.42
N GLU A 42 8.77 -4.63 8.37
CA GLU A 42 9.62 -5.80 8.60
C GLU A 42 10.81 -5.83 7.62
N ARG A 43 10.55 -5.63 6.32
CA ARG A 43 11.59 -5.61 5.29
C ARG A 43 12.59 -4.47 5.51
N LYS A 44 12.11 -3.28 5.87
CA LYS A 44 12.94 -2.12 6.20
C LYS A 44 13.84 -2.40 7.38
N ILE A 45 13.30 -2.93 8.47
CA ILE A 45 14.08 -3.26 9.68
C ILE A 45 15.19 -4.26 9.31
N PHE A 46 14.83 -5.34 8.61
CA PHE A 46 15.77 -6.39 8.23
C PHE A 46 16.91 -5.89 7.34
N LEU A 47 16.59 -5.21 6.23
CA LEU A 47 17.62 -4.73 5.30
C LEU A 47 18.43 -3.58 5.87
N THR A 48 17.83 -2.71 6.70
CA THR A 48 18.58 -1.65 7.39
C THR A 48 19.62 -2.22 8.34
N ASP A 49 19.31 -3.30 9.06
CA ASP A 49 20.29 -4.00 9.90
C ASP A 49 21.42 -4.61 9.06
N GLN A 50 21.12 -5.22 7.91
CA GLN A 50 22.14 -5.74 7.00
C GLN A 50 23.01 -4.64 6.40
N ILE A 51 22.43 -3.52 5.98
CA ILE A 51 23.16 -2.35 5.46
C ILE A 51 24.15 -1.84 6.51
N ARG A 52 23.70 -1.71 7.76
CA ARG A 52 24.58 -1.29 8.88
C ARG A 52 25.74 -2.26 9.07
N LYS A 53 25.49 -3.57 9.01
CA LYS A 53 26.53 -4.60 9.12
C LYS A 53 27.53 -4.54 7.96
N ALA A 54 27.05 -4.38 6.73
CA ALA A 54 27.89 -4.26 5.54
C ALA A 54 28.75 -2.98 5.57
N ALA A 55 28.16 -1.86 5.99
CA ALA A 55 28.85 -0.59 6.16
C ALA A 55 29.95 -0.68 7.23
N ALA A 56 29.65 -1.30 8.38
CA ALA A 56 30.64 -1.52 9.44
C ALA A 56 31.80 -2.46 9.00
N ALA A 57 31.53 -3.35 8.06
CA ALA A 57 32.53 -4.25 7.47
C ALA A 57 33.29 -3.62 6.27
N GLY A 58 33.01 -2.37 5.90
CA GLY A 58 33.63 -1.69 4.75
C GLY A 58 33.22 -2.24 3.38
N LYS A 59 32.12 -3.00 3.31
CA LYS A 59 31.62 -3.62 2.06
C LYS A 59 30.65 -2.69 1.36
N PHE A 60 31.17 -1.62 0.74
CA PHE A 60 30.33 -0.59 0.13
C PHE A 60 29.52 -1.07 -1.08
N ASP A 61 30.03 -2.04 -1.85
CA ASP A 61 29.28 -2.66 -2.94
C ASP A 61 28.02 -3.40 -2.42
N ASP A 62 28.16 -4.09 -1.28
CA ASP A 62 27.03 -4.78 -0.63
C ASP A 62 26.01 -3.76 -0.09
N VAL A 63 26.47 -2.63 0.47
CA VAL A 63 25.60 -1.53 0.93
C VAL A 63 24.73 -1.03 -0.22
N GLU A 64 25.33 -0.67 -1.35
CA GLU A 64 24.59 -0.15 -2.51
C GLU A 64 23.58 -1.19 -3.05
N SER A 65 23.99 -2.47 -3.12
CA SER A 65 23.12 -3.56 -3.53
C SER A 65 21.92 -3.73 -2.60
N LEU A 66 22.14 -3.70 -1.28
CA LEU A 66 21.09 -3.82 -0.27
C LEU A 66 20.13 -2.63 -0.26
N GLU A 67 20.62 -1.41 -0.52
CA GLU A 67 19.77 -0.21 -0.66
C GLU A 67 18.87 -0.27 -1.90
N LYS A 68 19.43 -0.72 -3.04
CA LYS A 68 18.67 -0.98 -4.26
C LYS A 68 17.60 -2.04 -4.03
N GLN A 69 17.97 -3.13 -3.34
CA GLN A 69 17.03 -4.19 -2.98
C GLN A 69 15.90 -3.66 -2.11
N LEU A 70 16.22 -2.87 -1.07
CA LEU A 70 15.21 -2.29 -0.18
C LEU A 70 14.23 -1.42 -0.96
N THR A 71 14.73 -0.58 -1.86
CA THR A 71 13.89 0.30 -2.68
C THR A 71 12.98 -0.51 -3.59
N ALA A 72 13.52 -1.52 -4.29
CA ALA A 72 12.75 -2.38 -5.18
C ALA A 72 11.66 -3.17 -4.43
N ASP A 73 11.96 -3.70 -3.25
CA ASP A 73 10.97 -4.41 -2.45
C ASP A 73 9.84 -3.52 -1.95
N VAL A 74 10.17 -2.30 -1.49
CA VAL A 74 9.14 -1.34 -1.05
C VAL A 74 8.21 -0.98 -2.20
N LEU A 75 8.76 -0.70 -3.40
CA LEU A 75 7.96 -0.41 -4.59
C LEU A 75 7.06 -1.59 -4.95
N ARG A 76 7.61 -2.81 -5.02
CA ARG A 76 6.85 -4.02 -5.31
C ARG A 76 5.71 -4.24 -4.31
N PHE A 77 5.96 -4.04 -3.01
CA PHE A 77 4.92 -4.19 -1.99
C PHE A 77 3.82 -3.11 -2.11
N GLN A 78 4.17 -1.90 -2.54
CA GLN A 78 3.19 -0.85 -2.81
C GLN A 78 2.33 -1.20 -4.04
N GLU A 79 2.95 -1.68 -5.12
CA GLU A 79 2.24 -2.13 -6.31
C GLU A 79 1.30 -3.32 -6.00
N ASP A 80 1.78 -4.32 -5.26
CA ASP A 80 0.98 -5.46 -4.83
C ASP A 80 -0.21 -5.02 -3.95
N CYS A 81 0.00 -4.01 -3.10
CA CYS A 81 -1.06 -3.42 -2.29
C CYS A 81 -2.13 -2.78 -3.17
N GLU A 82 -1.74 -1.92 -4.11
CA GLU A 82 -2.69 -1.27 -5.03
C GLU A 82 -3.42 -2.29 -5.90
N GLN A 83 -2.72 -3.28 -6.46
CA GLN A 83 -3.34 -4.35 -7.24
C GLN A 83 -4.38 -5.14 -6.45
N LYS A 84 -4.11 -5.44 -5.16
CA LYS A 84 -5.09 -6.13 -4.31
C LYS A 84 -6.29 -5.25 -4.00
N LYS A 85 -6.08 -3.96 -3.70
CA LYS A 85 -7.17 -3.01 -3.50
C LYS A 85 -8.03 -2.86 -4.76
N GLU A 86 -7.42 -2.86 -5.95
CA GLU A 86 -8.15 -2.80 -7.21
C GLU A 86 -8.94 -4.08 -7.49
N LYS A 87 -8.35 -5.26 -7.28
CA LYS A 87 -9.08 -6.54 -7.37
C LYS A 87 -10.27 -6.59 -6.42
N LEU A 88 -10.11 -6.10 -5.19
CA LEU A 88 -11.19 -6.02 -4.21
C LEU A 88 -12.32 -5.10 -4.69
N ARG A 89 -11.96 -3.89 -5.17
CA ARG A 89 -12.90 -2.93 -5.76
C ARG A 89 -13.64 -3.50 -6.98
N ALA A 90 -12.93 -4.19 -7.86
CA ALA A 90 -13.51 -4.87 -9.02
C ALA A 90 -14.48 -5.98 -8.59
N GLY A 91 -14.13 -6.76 -7.56
CA GLY A 91 -14.99 -7.78 -6.97
C GLY A 91 -16.31 -7.22 -6.43
N TRP A 92 -16.28 -6.05 -5.80
CA TRP A 92 -17.51 -5.37 -5.36
C TRP A 92 -18.42 -5.01 -6.53
N ARG A 93 -17.87 -4.52 -7.64
CA ARG A 93 -18.63 -4.16 -8.84
C ARG A 93 -19.34 -5.37 -9.48
N VAL A 94 -18.66 -6.52 -9.54
CA VAL A 94 -19.25 -7.77 -10.08
C VAL A 94 -20.37 -8.30 -9.20
N ARG A 95 -20.24 -8.19 -7.87
CA ARG A 95 -21.25 -8.67 -6.91
C ARG A 95 -22.56 -7.88 -6.99
N VAL A 96 -22.50 -6.57 -7.27
CA VAL A 96 -23.69 -5.73 -7.46
C VAL A 96 -24.46 -6.15 -8.72
N SER A 97 -23.77 -6.51 -9.81
CA SER A 97 -24.41 -6.90 -11.08
C SER A 97 -25.09 -8.27 -11.05
N ARG A 98 -24.82 -9.13 -10.05
CA ARG A 98 -25.46 -10.46 -9.91
C ARG A 98 -26.69 -10.46 -9.01
N LYS A 99 -26.99 -9.34 -8.34
CA LYS A 99 -28.16 -9.17 -7.47
C LYS A 99 -29.35 -8.49 -8.15
N ASN A 100 -29.24 -8.18 -9.44
CA ASN A 100 -30.28 -7.60 -10.27
C ASN A 100 -30.72 -8.58 -11.35
#